data_AF-A0A1I3UJU1-F1
#
_entry.id   AF-A0A1I3UJU1-F1
#
_cell.length_a   1.000
_cell.length_b   1.000
_cell.length_c   1.000
_cell.angle_alpha   90.00
_cell.angle_beta   90.00
_cell.angle_gamma   90.00
#
_symmetry.space_group_name_H-M   'P 1'
#
loop_
_entity.id
_entity.type
_entity.pdbx_description
1 polymer ?
#
loop_
_entity_poly.entity_id
_entity_poly.type
_entity_poly.pdbx_seq_one_letter_code
_entity_poly.pdbx_strand_id
1 'polypeptide(L)' 'MNVDRREGLPAITVGSVARDLRDGRVGDVMDVRPGRVWLRPLGGGREWDAKPDDIRPLTAHEQLRARLAAANARSRRALP' A
#
# COMPACT_ATOMS: atom_id res chain seq x y z
N MET A 1 -25.05 -16.25 7.69
CA MET A 1 -25.27 -14.96 7.00
C MET A 1 -24.10 -14.05 7.35
N ASN A 2 -23.04 -14.01 6.55
CA ASN A 2 -21.96 -13.05 6.74
C ASN A 2 -22.11 -12.01 5.62
N VAL A 3 -22.50 -10.81 6.01
CA VAL A 3 -22.85 -9.70 5.12
C VAL A 3 -21.75 -9.46 4.08
N ASP A 4 -22.18 -9.47 2.81
CA ASP A 4 -21.43 -9.06 1.62
C ASP A 4 -20.90 -7.65 1.83
N ARG A 5 -19.66 -7.53 2.32
CA ARG A 5 -19.02 -6.26 2.59
C ARG A 5 -18.37 -5.76 1.30
N ARG A 6 -19.15 -5.15 0.42
CA ARG A 6 -18.64 -4.37 -0.71
C ARG A 6 -18.10 -3.04 -0.19
N GLU A 7 -16.96 -3.09 0.49
CA GLU A 7 -16.16 -1.88 0.67
C GLU A 7 -15.61 -1.53 -0.70
N GLY A 8 -16.10 -0.46 -1.29
CA GLY A 8 -15.49 0.11 -2.48
C GLY A 8 -14.01 0.37 -2.22
N LEU A 9 -13.19 0.24 -3.26
CA LEU A 9 -11.78 0.61 -3.13
C LEU A 9 -11.72 2.10 -2.75
N PRO A 10 -10.94 2.48 -1.72
CA PRO A 10 -10.80 3.88 -1.37
C PRO A 10 -10.10 4.64 -2.49
N ALA A 11 -10.28 5.96 -2.55
CA ALA A 11 -9.49 6.78 -3.45
C ALA A 11 -7.99 6.68 -3.13
N ILE A 12 -7.14 6.85 -4.14
CA ILE A 12 -5.68 6.94 -3.95
C ILE A 12 -5.39 8.31 -3.34
N THR A 13 -5.11 8.35 -2.04
CA THR A 13 -4.81 9.57 -1.29
C THR A 13 -3.52 9.43 -0.49
N VAL A 14 -2.84 10.54 -0.22
CA VAL A 14 -1.63 10.55 0.62
C VAL A 14 -1.93 9.94 1.99
N GLY A 15 -1.04 9.07 2.47
CA GLY A 15 -1.18 8.30 3.71
C GLY A 15 -1.96 6.99 3.59
N SER A 16 -2.67 6.75 2.47
CA SER A 16 -3.23 5.44 2.16
C SER A 16 -2.14 4.45 1.72
N VAL A 17 -2.44 3.16 1.76
CA VAL A 17 -1.57 2.12 1.17
C VAL A 17 -2.17 1.66 -0.14
N ALA A 18 -1.31 1.49 -1.14
CA ALA A 18 -1.70 0.93 -2.42
C ALA A 18 -0.72 -0.13 -2.90
N ARG A 19 -1.18 -0.96 -3.83
CA ARG A 19 -0.38 -1.95 -4.55
C ARG A 19 -0.09 -1.45 -5.96
N ASP A 20 1.17 -1.51 -6.33
CA ASP A 20 1.63 -1.40 -7.70
C ASP A 20 1.34 -2.71 -8.43
N LEU A 21 0.52 -2.65 -9.48
CA LEU A 21 0.08 -3.81 -10.24
C LEU A 21 1.17 -4.32 -11.19
N ARG A 22 2.19 -3.51 -11.49
CA ARG A 22 3.27 -3.89 -12.41
C ARG A 22 4.15 -4.99 -11.84
N ASP A 23 4.41 -4.95 -10.53
CA ASP A 23 5.33 -5.86 -9.85
C ASP A 23 4.85 -6.34 -8.47
N GLY A 24 3.63 -5.96 -8.07
CA GLY A 24 2.99 -6.40 -6.83
C GLY A 24 3.50 -5.69 -5.57
N ARG A 25 4.43 -4.73 -5.69
CA ARG A 25 4.96 -3.98 -4.54
C ARG A 25 3.85 -3.21 -3.84
N VAL A 26 3.95 -3.09 -2.52
CA VAL A 26 2.98 -2.40 -1.65
C VAL A 26 3.68 -1.29 -0.90
N GLY A 27 3.09 -0.10 -0.88
CA GLY A 27 3.68 1.07 -0.24
C GLY A 27 2.67 2.10 0.24
N ASP A 28 3.11 2.96 1.16
CA ASP A 28 2.39 4.16 1.57
C ASP A 28 2.45 5.19 0.43
N VAL A 29 1.30 5.77 0.08
CA VAL A 29 1.21 6.87 -0.88
C VAL A 29 1.76 8.13 -0.23
N MET A 30 2.83 8.66 -0.81
CA MET A 30 3.55 9.85 -0.31
C MET A 30 3.09 11.12 -1.00
N ASP A 31 2.74 11.03 -2.29
CA ASP A 31 2.28 12.16 -3.10
C ASP A 31 1.41 11.66 -4.27
N VAL A 32 0.47 12.49 -4.71
CA VAL A 32 -0.37 12.25 -5.90
C VAL A 32 -0.34 13.52 -6.73
N ARG A 33 0.22 13.43 -7.94
CA ARG A 33 0.25 14.54 -8.92
C ARG A 33 -0.40 14.11 -10.22
N PRO A 34 -0.74 15.04 -11.14
CA PRO A 34 -1.31 14.67 -12.43
C PRO A 34 -0.52 13.55 -13.13
N GLY A 35 -1.16 12.39 -13.33
CA GLY A 35 -0.59 11.24 -14.02
C GLY A 35 0.44 10.39 -13.25
N ARG A 36 0.67 10.67 -11.96
CA ARG A 36 1.67 9.96 -11.15
C ARG A 36 1.28 9.83 -9.67
N VAL A 37 1.61 8.68 -9.10
CA VAL A 37 1.50 8.37 -7.67
C VAL A 37 2.88 7.99 -7.17
N TRP A 38 3.32 8.58 -6.06
CA TRP A 38 4.59 8.25 -5.42
C TRP A 38 4.34 7.37 -4.20
N LEU A 39 5.04 6.24 -4.11
CA LEU A 39 4.90 5.25 -3.05
C LEU A 39 6.23 4.99 -2.34
N ARG A 40 6.17 4.70 -1.05
CA ARG A 40 7.31 4.26 -0.25
C ARG A 40 7.07 2.87 0.34
N PRO A 41 8.08 1.97 0.41
CA PRO A 41 7.84 0.62 0.88
C PRO A 41 7.38 0.62 2.34
N LEU A 42 6.46 -0.27 2.69
CA LEU A 42 6.03 -0.44 4.07
C LEU A 42 7.22 -0.92 4.92
N GLY A 43 7.74 -0.03 5.76
CA GLY A 43 8.96 -0.28 6.55
C GLY A 43 10.19 0.50 6.11
N GLY A 44 10.05 1.40 5.15
CA GLY A 44 11.12 2.27 4.68
C GLY A 44 11.88 1.71 3.48
N GLY A 45 12.74 2.53 2.90
CA GLY A 45 13.45 2.23 1.66
C GLY A 45 13.24 3.32 0.61
N ARG A 46 13.67 3.02 -0.61
CA ARG A 46 13.60 3.96 -1.73
C ARG A 46 12.16 4.11 -2.23
N GLU A 47 11.71 5.35 -2.32
CA GLU A 47 10.45 5.73 -2.94
C GLU A 47 10.45 5.42 -4.45
N TRP A 48 9.28 5.13 -5.02
CA TRP A 48 9.10 4.90 -6.45
C TRP A 48 7.79 5.53 -6.95
N ASP A 49 7.70 5.81 -8.25
CA ASP A 49 6.50 6.34 -8.89
C ASP A 49 5.81 5.32 -9.81
N ALA A 50 4.49 5.48 -9.98
CA ALA A 50 3.64 4.68 -10.86
C ALA A 50 2.55 5.54 -11.51
N LYS A 51 1.93 5.04 -12.58
CA LYS A 51 0.72 5.66 -13.13
C LYS A 51 -0.48 5.30 -12.24
N PRO A 52 -1.50 6.17 -12.11
CA PRO A 52 -2.72 5.85 -11.37
C PRO A 52 -3.39 4.54 -11.82
N ASP A 53 -3.38 4.25 -13.12
CA ASP A 53 -3.98 3.02 -13.69
C ASP A 53 -3.25 1.73 -13.28
N ASP A 54 -1.97 1.86 -12.88
CA ASP A 54 -1.16 0.77 -12.37
C ASP A 54 -1.29 0.61 -10.85
N ILE A 55 -2.13 1.43 -10.19
CA ILE A 55 -2.28 1.45 -8.74
C ILE A 55 -3.64 0.93 -8.32
N ARG A 56 -3.63 -0.11 -7.49
CA ARG A 56 -4.82 -0.56 -6.76
C ARG A 56 -4.75 -0.08 -5.30
N PRO A 57 -5.66 0.82 -4.87
CA PRO A 57 -5.78 1.15 -3.46
C PRO A 57 -6.13 -0.10 -2.64
N LEU A 58 -5.61 -0.18 -1.41
CA LEU A 58 -5.96 -1.25 -0.48
C LEU A 58 -7.11 -0.82 0.42
N THR A 59 -8.05 -1.73 0.66
CA THR A 59 -9.10 -1.55 1.68
C THR A 59 -8.50 -1.39 3.07
N ALA A 60 -9.20 -0.76 4.02
CA ALA A 60 -8.68 -0.53 5.37
C ALA A 60 -8.14 -1.82 6.03
N HIS A 61 -8.82 -2.95 5.82
CA HIS A 61 -8.40 -4.26 6.32
C HIS A 61 -7.11 -4.77 5.66
N GLU A 62 -6.98 -4.60 4.34
CA GLU A 62 -5.75 -4.93 3.62
C GLU A 62 -4.58 -4.03 4.05
N GLN A 63 -4.82 -2.73 4.25
CA GLN A 63 -3.80 -1.80 4.73
C GLN A 63 -3.25 -2.22 6.10
N LEU A 64 -4.15 -2.57 7.04
CA LEU A 64 -3.76 -3.03 8.38
C LEU A 64 -2.91 -4.29 8.29
N ARG A 65 -3.34 -5.29 7.50
CA ARG A 65 -2.58 -6.54 7.30
C ARG A 65 -1.21 -6.30 6.67
N ALA A 66 -1.12 -5.43 5.67
CA ALA A 66 0.14 -5.11 5.00
C ALA A 66 1.14 -4.44 5.96
N ARG A 67 0.67 -3.46 6.76
CA ARG A 67 1.50 -2.78 7.76
C ARG A 67 1.98 -3.73 8.86
N LEU A 68 1.11 -4.62 9.34
CA LEU A 68 1.48 -5.65 10.31
C LEU A 68 2.51 -6.63 9.75
N ALA A 69 2.32 -7.12 8.52
CA ALA A 69 3.27 -8.00 7.87
C ALA A 69 4.65 -7.35 7.72
N ALA A 70 4.69 -6.08 7.33
CA ALA A 70 5.92 -5.30 7.25
C ALA A 70 6.60 -5.12 8.61
N ALA A 71 5.85 -4.79 9.66
CA ALA A 71 6.37 -4.67 11.02
C ALA A 71 6.96 -5.98 11.54
N ASN A 72 6.23 -7.09 11.36
CA ASN A 72 6.68 -8.43 11.74
C ASN A 72 7.96 -8.83 10.98
N ALA A 73 8.03 -8.55 9.68
CA ALA A 73 9.22 -8.85 8.87
C ALA A 73 10.45 -8.02 9.30
N ARG A 74 10.27 -6.77 9.75
CA ARG A 74 11.36 -5.97 10.33
C ARG A 74 11.84 -6.54 11.65
N SER A 75 10.91 -6.87 12.55
CA SER A 75 11.24 -7.46 13.85
C SER A 75 12.02 -8.77 13.69
N ARG A 76 11.59 -9.66 12.80
CA ARG A 76 12.29 -10.93 12.53
C ARG A 76 13.69 -10.75 11.94
N ARG A 77 13.92 -9.68 11.16
CA ARG A 77 15.26 -9.36 10.62
C ARG A 77 16.17 -8.68 11.63
N ALA A 78 15.61 -8.09 12.69
CA ALA A 78 16.37 -7.45 13.76
C ALA A 78 16.73 -8.41 14.91
N LEU A 79 16.25 -9.66 14.85
CA LEU A 79 16.67 -10.72 15.77
C LEU A 79 18.02 -11.29 15.30
N PRO A 80 19.02 -11.43 16.20
CA PRO A 80 20.35 -11.96 15.88
C PRO A 80 20.36 -13.46 15.53
#